data_AF-A0A414IS25-F1
#
_entry.id   AF-A0A414IS25-F1
#
_cell.length_a   1.000
_cell.length_b   1.000
_cell.length_c   1.000
_cell.angle_alpha   90.00
_cell.angle_beta   90.00
_cell.angle_gamma   90.00
#
_symmetry.space_group_name_H-M   'P 1'
#
loop_
_entity.id
_entity.type
_entity.pdbx_description
1 polymer ?
#
loop_
_entity_poly.entity_id
_entity_poly.type
_entity_poly.pdbx_seq_one_letter_code
_entity_poly.pdbx_strand_id
1 'polypeptide(L)'
;MCRIKYGKAISNNEDVRNLITGIILRQRKEYYKDNIVNVVWGYLDGSSVAISRNELNHLVDNSLDVFGRNNEVICKNGRYKTVGI
;
A
#
# COMPACT_ATOMS: atom_id res chain seq x y z
N MET A 1 1.30 -22.80 -10.93
CA MET A 1 1.60 -21.70 -9.99
C MET A 1 0.37 -21.50 -9.10
N CYS A 2 0.36 -22.02 -7.87
CA CYS A 2 -0.73 -21.73 -6.94
C CYS A 2 -0.65 -20.25 -6.55
N ARG A 3 -1.59 -19.43 -7.03
CA ARG A 3 -1.83 -18.10 -6.47
C ARG A 3 -2.41 -18.32 -5.08
N ILE A 4 -1.57 -18.29 -4.05
CA ILE A 4 -2.05 -18.25 -2.67
C ILE A 4 -2.96 -17.02 -2.59
N LYS A 5 -4.25 -17.23 -2.32
CA LYS A 5 -5.23 -16.15 -2.14
C LYS A 5 -4.94 -15.46 -0.81
N TYR A 6 -3.98 -14.54 -0.80
CA TYR A 6 -3.60 -13.75 0.37
C TYR A 6 -4.80 -12.96 0.93
N GLY A 7 -5.79 -12.63 0.10
CA GLY A 7 -7.00 -11.92 0.50
C GLY A 7 -7.75 -12.58 1.66
N LYS A 8 -7.74 -13.92 1.77
CA LYS A 8 -8.42 -14.62 2.88
C LYS A 8 -7.88 -14.27 4.27
N ALA A 9 -6.62 -13.85 4.37
CA ALA A 9 -6.01 -13.44 5.63
C ALA A 9 -6.25 -11.96 5.93
N ILE A 10 -6.71 -11.17 4.95
CA ILE A 10 -7.06 -9.77 5.11
C ILE A 10 -8.55 -9.73 5.46
N SER A 11 -8.85 -9.46 6.72
CA SER A 11 -10.18 -9.65 7.29
C SER A 11 -10.81 -8.35 7.79
N ASN A 12 -9.99 -7.31 8.03
CA ASN A 12 -10.42 -6.04 8.58
C ASN A 12 -9.62 -4.86 7.99
N ASN A 13 -10.01 -3.63 8.34
CA ASN A 13 -9.38 -2.41 7.85
C ASN A 13 -7.95 -2.19 8.37
N GLU A 14 -7.60 -2.76 9.53
CA GLU A 14 -6.24 -2.69 10.08
C GLU A 14 -5.28 -3.56 9.26
N ASP A 15 -5.71 -4.76 8.85
CA ASP A 15 -4.95 -5.64 7.96
C ASP A 15 -4.62 -4.92 6.64
N VAL A 16 -5.59 -4.17 6.08
CA VAL A 16 -5.38 -3.37 4.88
C VAL A 16 -4.33 -2.29 5.10
N ARG A 17 -4.40 -1.56 6.22
CA ARG A 17 -3.42 -0.52 6.57
C ARG A 17 -2.01 -1.11 6.78
N ASN A 18 -1.93 -2.23 7.48
CA ASN A 18 -0.68 -2.95 7.72
C ASN A 18 -0.06 -3.44 6.40
N LEU A 19 -0.90 -3.92 5.49
CA LEU A 19 -0.48 -4.30 4.14
C LEU A 19 0.08 -3.10 3.35
N ILE A 20 -0.63 -1.96 3.35
CA ILE A 20 -0.19 -0.72 2.68
C ILE A 20 1.16 -0.29 3.23
N THR A 21 1.29 -0.18 4.56
CA THR A 21 2.55 0.16 5.25
C THR A 21 3.67 -0.79 4.86
N GLY A 22 3.42 -2.10 4.93
CA GLY A 22 4.41 -3.11 4.59
C GLY A 22 4.86 -3.04 3.13
N ILE A 23 3.97 -2.72 2.20
CA ILE A 23 4.31 -2.56 0.79
C ILE A 23 5.15 -1.30 0.58
N ILE A 24 4.77 -0.16 1.17
CA ILE A 24 5.49 1.12 1.07
C ILE A 24 6.93 0.98 1.60
N LEU A 25 7.08 0.44 2.82
CA LEU A 25 8.37 0.33 3.49
C LEU A 25 9.32 -0.67 2.82
N ARG A 26 8.80 -1.65 2.08
CA ARG A 26 9.61 -2.63 1.32
C ARG A 26 10.06 -2.14 -0.06
N GLN A 27 9.62 -0.96 -0.51
CA GLN A 27 10.03 -0.45 -1.82
C GLN A 27 11.51 -0.07 -1.81
N ARG A 28 12.32 -0.77 -2.61
CA ARG A 28 13.77 -0.50 -2.77
C ARG A 28 14.10 0.50 -3.88
N LYS A 29 13.16 0.74 -4.79
CA LYS A 29 13.31 1.63 -5.96
C LYS A 29 12.27 2.73 -5.87
N GLU A 30 12.42 3.78 -6.68
CA GLU A 30 11.37 4.77 -6.85
C GLU A 30 10.09 4.13 -7.38
N TYR A 31 8.95 4.61 -6.91
CA TYR A 31 7.63 4.09 -7.28
C TYR A 31 6.60 5.20 -7.41
N TYR A 32 5.56 4.93 -8.19
CA TYR A 32 4.36 5.76 -8.23
C TYR A 32 3.35 5.25 -7.21
N LYS A 33 2.50 6.16 -6.71
CA LYS A 33 1.37 5.79 -5.84
C LYS A 33 0.51 4.69 -6.46
N ASP A 34 0.21 4.81 -7.75
CA ASP A 34 -0.63 3.84 -8.47
C ASP A 34 -0.05 2.43 -8.43
N ASN A 35 1.28 2.29 -8.37
CA ASN A 35 1.92 0.99 -8.21
C ASN A 35 1.54 0.36 -6.87
N ILE A 36 1.56 1.14 -5.78
CA ILE A 36 1.17 0.67 -4.44
C ILE A 36 -0.29 0.28 -4.42
N VAL A 37 -1.17 1.14 -4.95
CA VAL A 37 -2.61 0.87 -5.04
C VAL A 37 -2.88 -0.41 -5.83
N ASN A 38 -2.22 -0.60 -6.97
CA ASN A 38 -2.37 -1.81 -7.80
C ASN A 38 -1.93 -3.08 -7.07
N VAL A 39 -0.79 -3.02 -6.36
CA VAL A 39 -0.27 -4.16 -5.60
C VAL A 39 -1.22 -4.51 -4.45
N VAL A 40 -1.65 -3.52 -3.66
CA VAL A 40 -2.60 -3.74 -2.56
C VAL A 40 -3.92 -4.30 -3.10
N TRP A 41 -4.46 -3.72 -4.17
CA TRP A 41 -5.70 -4.20 -4.80
C TRP A 41 -5.59 -5.66 -5.25
N GLY A 42 -4.44 -6.07 -5.80
CA GLY A 42 -4.19 -7.46 -6.16
C GLY A 42 -4.15 -8.41 -4.95
N TYR A 43 -3.63 -7.96 -3.81
CA TYR A 43 -3.62 -8.74 -2.57
C TYR A 43 -5.01 -8.87 -1.92
N LEU A 44 -5.89 -7.89 -2.14
CA LEU A 44 -7.28 -7.91 -1.67
C LEU A 44 -8.19 -8.87 -2.46
N ASP A 45 -7.71 -9.43 -3.58
CA ASP A 45 -8.49 -10.41 -4.34
C ASP A 45 -8.85 -11.64 -3.48
N GLY A 46 -10.15 -11.86 -3.31
CA GLY A 46 -10.70 -12.89 -2.44
C GLY A 46 -10.69 -12.59 -0.93
N SER A 47 -10.45 -11.33 -0.55
CA SER A 47 -10.70 -10.83 0.82
C SER A 47 -12.19 -10.62 1.07
N SER A 48 -12.61 -10.77 2.33
CA SER A 48 -13.97 -10.42 2.78
C SER A 48 -14.12 -8.92 3.08
N VAL A 49 -13.05 -8.15 3.03
CA VAL A 49 -13.08 -6.70 3.29
C VAL A 49 -13.73 -6.00 2.11
N ALA A 50 -14.87 -5.35 2.38
CA ALA A 50 -15.53 -4.48 1.43
C ALA A 50 -14.83 -3.10 1.43
N ILE A 51 -13.91 -2.90 0.48
CA ILE A 51 -13.25 -1.61 0.27
C ILE A 51 -13.27 -1.27 -1.22
N SER A 52 -13.69 -0.05 -1.54
CA SER A 52 -13.64 0.45 -2.91
C SER A 52 -12.22 0.85 -3.30
N ARG A 53 -11.97 0.89 -4.61
CA ARG A 53 -10.69 1.38 -5.13
C ARG A 53 -10.43 2.85 -4.78
N ASN A 54 -11.48 3.65 -4.65
CA ASN A 54 -11.36 5.05 -4.25
C ASN A 54 -10.93 5.18 -2.77
N GLU A 55 -11.56 4.42 -1.88
CA GLU A 55 -11.16 4.36 -0.47
C GLU A 55 -9.72 3.87 -0.32
N LEU A 56 -9.31 2.85 -1.08
CA LEU A 56 -7.93 2.38 -1.08
C LEU A 56 -6.95 3.48 -1.52
N ASN A 57 -7.29 4.26 -2.56
CA ASN A 57 -6.46 5.40 -2.96
C ASN A 57 -6.29 6.40 -1.81
N HIS A 58 -7.37 6.76 -1.14
CA HIS A 58 -7.32 7.66 0.02
C HIS A 58 -6.48 7.09 1.16
N LEU A 59 -6.55 5.79 1.44
CA LEU A 59 -5.71 5.14 2.46
C LEU A 59 -4.23 5.21 2.08
N VAL A 60 -3.88 4.93 0.82
CA VAL A 60 -2.49 5.02 0.35
C VAL A 60 -1.99 6.47 0.40
N ASP A 61 -2.80 7.44 -0.02
CA ASP A 61 -2.46 8.87 0.07
C ASP A 61 -2.17 9.28 1.53
N ASN A 62 -3.06 8.90 2.46
CA ASN A 62 -2.88 9.19 3.88
C ASN A 62 -1.60 8.54 4.44
N SER A 63 -1.33 7.28 4.08
CA SER A 63 -0.10 6.60 4.51
C SER A 63 1.14 7.30 3.97
N LEU A 64 1.16 7.68 2.68
CA LEU A 64 2.30 8.38 2.08
C LEU A 64 2.51 9.76 2.69
N ASP A 65 1.45 10.49 3.04
CA ASP A 65 1.55 11.76 3.75
C ASP A 65 2.14 11.59 5.15
N VAL A 66 1.68 10.59 5.92
CA VAL A 66 2.24 10.28 7.25
C VAL A 66 3.73 9.90 7.15
N PHE A 67 4.09 8.99 6.23
CA PHE A 67 5.50 8.62 6.03
C PHE A 67 6.35 9.78 5.51
N GLY A 68 5.76 10.67 4.70
CA GLY A 68 6.39 11.91 4.26
C GLY A 68 6.74 12.84 5.42
N ARG A 69 5.79 13.06 6.32
CA ARG A 69 5.99 13.88 7.53
C ARG A 69 7.03 13.28 8.49
N ASN A 70 7.13 11.96 8.53
CA ASN A 70 8.12 11.24 9.33
C ASN A 70 9.50 11.14 8.67
N ASN A 71 9.70 11.72 7.47
CA ASN A 71 10.93 11.60 6.66
C ASN A 71 11.28 10.15 6.27
N GLU A 72 10.33 9.22 6.31
CA GLU A 72 10.50 7.83 5.88
C GLU A 72 10.29 7.67 4.38
N VAL A 73 9.53 8.57 3.74
CA VAL A 73 9.30 8.57 2.30
C VAL A 73 9.51 9.99 1.75
N ILE A 74 10.25 10.11 0.67
CA ILE A 74 10.43 11.37 -0.05
C ILE A 74 9.64 11.31 -1.36
N CYS A 75 8.90 12.36 -1.66
CA CYS A 75 8.23 12.53 -2.96
C CYS A 75 8.94 13.61 -3.79
N LYS A 76 9.33 13.26 -5.03
CA LYS A 76 9.90 14.19 -6.01
C LYS A 76 9.25 13.97 -7.37
N ASN A 77 8.61 15.01 -7.91
CA ASN A 77 7.90 14.96 -9.20
C ASN A 77 6.88 13.79 -9.30
N GLY A 78 6.13 13.53 -8.23
CA GLY A 78 5.13 12.46 -8.17
C GLY A 78 5.70 11.04 -8.03
N ARG A 79 7.03 10.90 -7.91
CA ARG A 79 7.70 9.64 -7.58
C ARG A 79 8.04 9.62 -6.10
N TYR A 80 7.74 8.52 -5.47
CA TYR A 80 8.02 8.26 -4.07
C TYR A 80 9.26 7.38 -3.96
N LYS A 81 10.07 7.62 -2.93
CA LYS A 81 11.23 6.82 -2.57
C LYS A 81 11.25 6.66 -1.05
N THR A 82 11.28 5.42 -0.59
CA THR A 82 11.47 5.11 0.82
C THR A 82 12.91 5.42 1.20
N VAL A 83 13.10 6.24 2.23
CA VAL A 83 14.39 6.56 2.84
C VAL A 83 14.75 5.39 3.75
N GLY A 84 16.01 4.95 3.70
CA GLY A 84 16.45 3.64 4.20
C GLY A 84 15.89 3.25 5.58
N ILE A 85 15.47 1.98 5.67
CA ILE A 85 15.47 1.19 6.90
C ILE A 85 16.87 0.59 7.04
#